data_AF-A0A8J7JUF7-F1
#
_entry.id   AF-A0A8J7JUF7-F1
#
_cell.length_a   1.000
_cell.length_b   1.000
_cell.length_c   1.000
_cell.angle_alpha   90.00
_cell.angle_beta   90.00
_cell.angle_gamma   90.00
#
_symmetry.space_group_name_H-M   'P 1'
#
loop_
_entity.id
_entity.type
_entity.pdbx_description
1 polymer ?
#
loop_
_entity_poly.entity_id
_entity_poly.type
_entity_poly.pdbx_seq_one_letter_code
_entity_poly.pdbx_strand_id
1 'polypeptide(L)'
;MGVQFSALRRILFVGIALGIWLNGADAIAAERVRLKYRIFQRSIAVEDLTNLAETGEVSRPLRVYLRLARRDPESVRQTLNQEVAVSPTLLDRGLNNPAGDLVLDQIGQAIYPPSGEASREAMRSALVLSASDNNRISLIEVIQNYPTQEVVVDGNRLEDAYRQLRALGGRIEDILPITLPNIF
;
A
#
# COMPACT_ATOMS: atom_id res chain seq x y z
N MET A 1 -23.58 54.28 37.60
CA MET A 1 -22.66 54.14 36.45
C MET A 1 -22.25 52.67 36.37
N GLY A 2 -22.76 51.92 35.39
CA GLY A 2 -22.48 50.48 35.36
C GLY A 2 -23.22 49.77 34.24
N VAL A 3 -22.86 50.05 32.99
CA VAL A 3 -23.07 49.11 31.90
C VAL A 3 -21.94 49.32 30.91
N GLN A 4 -21.06 48.33 30.75
CA GLN A 4 -20.33 47.98 29.51
C GLN A 4 -19.20 46.99 29.84
N PHE A 5 -19.57 45.74 30.17
CA PHE A 5 -18.60 44.64 30.21
C PHE A 5 -19.14 43.31 29.62
N SER A 6 -20.35 43.32 29.07
CA SER A 6 -20.98 42.11 28.52
C SER A 6 -20.85 41.96 27.00
N ALA A 7 -20.48 43.02 26.26
CA ALA A 7 -20.35 42.97 24.81
C ALA A 7 -19.03 42.33 24.34
N LEU A 8 -17.98 42.36 25.16
CA LEU A 8 -16.66 41.86 24.75
C LEU A 8 -16.52 40.34 24.86
N ARG A 9 -17.39 39.67 25.64
CA ARG A 9 -17.31 38.21 25.87
C ARG A 9 -18.05 37.35 24.85
N ARG A 10 -18.79 37.97 23.92
CA ARG A 10 -19.56 37.24 22.87
C ARG A 10 -18.83 37.12 21.54
N ILE A 11 -17.79 37.91 21.31
CA ILE A 11 -17.00 37.86 20.08
C ILE A 11 -15.91 36.76 20.13
N LEU A 12 -15.54 36.28 21.33
CA LEU A 12 -14.51 35.26 21.49
C LEU A 12 -14.99 33.81 21.18
N PHE A 13 -16.29 33.58 21.02
CA PHE A 13 -16.83 32.23 20.76
C PHE A 13 -17.20 31.95 19.30
N VAL A 14 -17.16 32.96 18.41
CA VAL A 14 -17.44 32.76 16.98
C VAL A 14 -16.17 32.52 16.17
N GLY A 15 -14.99 32.87 16.70
CA GLY A 15 -13.70 32.71 16.00
C GLY A 15 -13.08 31.31 16.04
N ILE A 16 -13.60 30.37 16.85
CA ILE A 16 -12.98 29.04 17.05
C ILE A 16 -13.65 27.94 16.20
N ALA A 17 -14.79 28.20 15.57
CA ALA A 17 -15.52 27.19 14.79
C ALA A 17 -15.09 27.05 13.31
N LEU A 18 -14.12 27.83 12.84
CA LEU A 18 -13.72 27.88 11.42
C LEU A 18 -12.35 27.25 11.12
N GLY A 19 -11.79 26.46 12.04
CA GLY A 19 -10.40 25.97 11.94
C GLY A 19 -10.20 24.47 11.70
N ILE A 20 -11.25 23.65 11.57
CA ILE A 20 -11.11 22.16 11.58
C ILE A 20 -11.56 21.53 10.25
N TRP A 21 -11.24 22.15 9.11
CA TRP A 21 -11.64 21.59 7.80
C TRP A 21 -10.51 21.38 6.79
N LEU A 22 -9.23 21.42 7.20
CA LEU A 22 -8.11 21.27 6.26
C LEU A 22 -6.93 20.44 6.78
N ASN A 23 -7.19 19.42 7.61
CA ASN A 23 -6.22 18.33 7.78
C ASN A 23 -6.78 17.09 7.10
N GLY A 24 -6.96 17.18 5.77
CA GLY A 24 -6.70 15.99 4.97
C GLY A 24 -5.22 15.74 5.15
N ALA A 25 -4.86 14.89 6.13
CA ALA A 25 -3.56 14.27 6.08
C ALA A 25 -3.60 13.52 4.75
N ASP A 26 -2.97 14.07 3.72
CA ASP A 26 -2.68 13.32 2.51
C ASP A 26 -1.94 12.09 3.03
N ALA A 27 -2.66 10.97 3.11
CA ALA A 27 -2.04 9.69 3.33
C ALA A 27 -0.97 9.64 2.25
N ILE A 28 0.30 9.56 2.65
CA ILE A 28 1.43 9.57 1.72
C ILE A 28 1.34 8.25 0.95
N ALA A 29 0.49 8.25 -0.06
CA ALA A 29 0.26 7.17 -0.97
C ALA A 29 1.10 7.44 -2.21
N ALA A 30 1.57 6.37 -2.85
CA ALA A 30 2.25 6.55 -4.11
C ALA A 30 1.26 7.12 -5.14
N GLU A 31 1.60 8.27 -5.71
CA GLU A 31 0.85 8.86 -6.82
C GLU A 31 1.29 8.24 -8.15
N ARG A 32 2.54 7.78 -8.21
CA ARG A 32 3.17 7.24 -9.41
C ARG A 32 3.85 5.91 -9.15
N VAL A 33 3.77 5.04 -10.15
CA VAL A 33 4.48 3.76 -10.15
C VAL A 33 5.37 3.66 -11.38
N ARG A 34 6.66 3.44 -11.16
CA ARG A 34 7.62 3.14 -12.21
C ARG A 34 7.68 1.64 -12.42
N LEU A 35 6.93 1.16 -13.41
CA LEU A 35 6.98 -0.24 -13.80
C LEU A 35 8.26 -0.50 -14.58
N LYS A 36 9.05 -1.45 -14.09
CA LYS A 36 10.27 -1.93 -14.72
C LYS A 36 10.08 -3.41 -15.08
N TYR A 37 10.26 -3.74 -16.35
CA TYR A 37 10.19 -5.12 -16.83
C TYR A 37 11.17 -5.33 -17.98
N ARG A 38 12.17 -6.20 -17.79
CA ARG A 38 13.31 -6.35 -18.72
C ARG A 38 13.91 -4.99 -19.12
N ILE A 39 13.80 -4.61 -20.40
CA ILE A 39 14.28 -3.33 -20.94
C ILE A 39 13.24 -2.20 -20.90
N PHE A 40 11.99 -2.53 -20.52
CA PHE A 40 10.89 -1.58 -20.47
C PHE A 40 10.84 -0.90 -19.11
N GLN A 41 10.79 0.44 -19.11
CA GLN A 41 10.62 1.23 -17.90
C GLN A 41 9.71 2.42 -18.19
N ARG A 42 8.55 2.50 -17.51
CA ARG A 42 7.59 3.61 -17.65
C ARG A 42 6.99 3.99 -16.30
N SER A 43 6.80 5.30 -16.10
CA SER A 43 6.12 5.86 -14.95
C SER A 43 4.63 6.02 -15.30
N ILE A 44 3.77 5.41 -14.51
CA ILE A 44 2.30 5.32 -14.69
C ILE A 44 1.64 5.90 -13.44
N ALA A 45 0.46 6.50 -13.58
CA ALA A 45 -0.29 6.96 -12.41
C ALA A 45 -0.78 5.76 -11.60
N VAL A 46 -0.69 5.82 -10.27
CA VAL A 46 -1.26 4.75 -9.43
C VAL A 46 -2.77 4.65 -9.64
N GLU A 47 -3.45 5.79 -9.81
CA GLU A 47 -4.88 5.85 -10.19
C GLU A 47 -5.22 5.02 -11.44
N ASP A 48 -4.38 5.05 -12.48
CA ASP A 48 -4.60 4.25 -13.70
C ASP A 48 -4.54 2.73 -13.39
N LEU A 49 -3.62 2.32 -12.50
CA LEU A 49 -3.52 0.92 -12.07
C LEU A 49 -4.63 0.53 -11.13
N THR A 50 -5.05 1.42 -10.22
CA THR A 50 -6.18 1.23 -9.32
C THR A 50 -7.46 1.02 -10.12
N ASN A 51 -7.73 1.86 -11.12
CA ASN A 51 -8.88 1.71 -12.01
C ASN A 51 -8.86 0.36 -12.73
N LEU A 52 -7.70 -0.06 -13.27
CA LEU A 52 -7.57 -1.38 -13.89
C LEU A 52 -7.82 -2.51 -12.88
N ALA A 53 -7.28 -2.40 -11.67
CA ALA A 53 -7.42 -3.39 -10.61
C ALA A 53 -8.90 -3.56 -10.21
N GLU A 54 -9.56 -2.45 -9.85
CA GLU A 54 -10.92 -2.45 -9.29
C GLU A 54 -12.00 -2.71 -10.35
N THR A 55 -11.97 -1.95 -11.46
CA THR A 55 -13.07 -1.95 -12.44
C THR A 55 -12.77 -2.80 -13.68
N GLY A 56 -11.48 -3.08 -13.93
CA GLY A 56 -11.03 -3.69 -15.18
C GLY A 56 -10.88 -2.69 -16.34
N GLU A 57 -11.16 -1.40 -16.12
CA GLU A 57 -11.05 -0.38 -17.15
C GLU A 57 -9.59 0.03 -17.39
N VAL A 58 -9.18 0.04 -18.66
CA VAL A 58 -7.83 0.44 -19.07
C VAL A 58 -7.86 1.85 -19.64
N SER A 59 -7.23 2.80 -18.92
CA SER A 59 -7.08 4.17 -19.40
C SER A 59 -6.30 4.25 -20.72
N ARG A 60 -6.49 5.33 -21.49
CA ARG A 60 -5.81 5.49 -22.80
C ARG A 60 -4.28 5.45 -22.66
N PRO A 61 -3.65 6.16 -21.71
CA PRO A 61 -2.20 6.08 -21.51
C PRO A 61 -1.73 4.67 -21.14
N LEU A 62 -2.41 4.03 -20.18
CA LEU A 62 -2.07 2.68 -19.74
C LEU A 62 -2.14 1.66 -20.88
N ARG A 63 -3.16 1.76 -21.74
CA ARG A 63 -3.33 0.90 -22.93
C ARG A 63 -2.16 0.99 -23.91
N VAL A 64 -1.56 2.18 -24.07
CA VAL A 64 -0.37 2.34 -24.92
C VAL A 64 0.82 1.60 -24.30
N TYR A 65 1.03 1.77 -22.99
CA TYR A 65 2.13 1.12 -22.27
C TYR A 65 2.02 -0.40 -22.25
N LEU A 66 0.84 -0.95 -21.99
CA LEU A 66 0.61 -2.40 -22.00
C LEU A 66 0.89 -3.02 -23.38
N ARG A 67 0.47 -2.37 -24.46
CA ARG A 67 0.77 -2.82 -25.84
C ARG A 67 2.27 -2.80 -26.13
N LEU A 68 2.98 -1.73 -25.75
CA LEU A 68 4.44 -1.64 -25.90
C LEU A 68 5.17 -2.70 -25.08
N ALA A 69 4.68 -2.99 -23.88
CA ALA A 69 5.20 -4.05 -23.01
C ALA A 69 4.77 -5.46 -23.45
N ARG A 70 3.92 -5.60 -24.48
CA ARG A 70 3.29 -6.86 -24.91
C ARG A 70 2.61 -7.61 -23.75
N ARG A 71 1.89 -6.85 -22.92
CA ARG A 71 1.12 -7.37 -21.79
C ARG A 71 -0.37 -7.28 -22.04
N ASP A 72 -1.05 -8.35 -21.67
CA ASP A 72 -2.51 -8.39 -21.64
C ASP A 72 -3.02 -7.66 -20.39
N PRO A 73 -4.01 -6.76 -20.50
CA PRO A 73 -4.54 -6.02 -19.36
C PRO A 73 -5.14 -6.90 -18.27
N GLU A 74 -5.81 -8.01 -18.63
CA GLU A 74 -6.42 -8.91 -17.66
C GLU A 74 -5.35 -9.67 -16.88
N SER A 75 -4.26 -10.09 -17.55
CA SER A 75 -3.10 -10.65 -16.85
C SER A 75 -2.47 -9.66 -15.87
N VAL A 76 -2.37 -8.37 -16.21
CA VAL A 76 -1.84 -7.35 -15.29
C VAL A 76 -2.79 -7.13 -14.11
N ARG A 77 -4.10 -7.04 -14.37
CA ARG A 77 -5.13 -6.94 -13.34
C ARG A 77 -5.08 -8.10 -12.35
N GLN A 78 -4.97 -9.33 -12.85
CA GLN A 78 -4.82 -10.52 -12.01
C GLN A 78 -3.60 -10.43 -11.10
N THR A 79 -2.45 -10.00 -11.63
CA THR A 79 -1.24 -9.80 -10.82
C THR A 79 -1.40 -8.70 -9.78
N LEU A 80 -2.07 -7.59 -10.12
CA LEU A 80 -2.32 -6.48 -9.19
C LEU A 80 -3.20 -6.91 -8.01
N ASN A 81 -4.25 -7.70 -8.30
CA ASN A 81 -5.24 -8.17 -7.33
C ASN A 81 -4.90 -9.53 -6.72
N GLN A 82 -3.70 -10.07 -6.97
CA GLN A 82 -3.35 -11.38 -6.43
C GLN A 82 -3.15 -11.28 -4.91
N GLU A 83 -4.11 -11.82 -4.16
CA GLU A 83 -4.13 -11.72 -2.71
C GLU A 83 -3.22 -12.76 -2.02
N VAL A 84 -2.69 -12.37 -0.87
CA VAL A 84 -2.06 -13.25 0.12
C VAL A 84 -2.77 -13.02 1.45
N ALA A 85 -3.34 -14.08 2.03
CA ALA A 85 -3.94 -14.01 3.35
C ALA A 85 -2.86 -13.88 4.43
N VAL A 86 -2.95 -12.83 5.25
CA VAL A 86 -2.08 -12.61 6.39
C VAL A 86 -2.69 -11.58 7.34
N SER A 87 -2.68 -11.85 8.64
CA SER A 87 -3.16 -10.90 9.65
C SER A 87 -2.14 -9.75 9.86
N PRO A 88 -2.57 -8.48 9.95
CA PRO A 88 -1.69 -7.33 10.12
C PRO A 88 -0.88 -7.44 11.43
N THR A 89 -1.48 -7.95 12.51
CA THR A 89 -0.79 -8.14 13.80
C THR A 89 0.24 -9.27 13.79
N LEU A 90 0.01 -10.29 12.96
CA LEU A 90 0.95 -11.39 12.77
C LEU A 90 2.10 -10.96 11.88
N LEU A 91 1.77 -10.21 10.82
CA LEU A 91 2.73 -9.62 9.91
C LEU A 91 3.65 -8.63 10.62
N ASP A 92 3.11 -7.71 11.42
CA ASP A 92 3.90 -6.73 12.16
C ASP A 92 4.92 -7.42 13.09
N ARG A 93 4.47 -8.41 13.87
CA ARG A 93 5.37 -9.21 14.73
C ARG A 93 6.38 -10.04 13.94
N GLY A 94 5.95 -10.65 12.83
CA GLY A 94 6.77 -11.50 11.97
C GLY A 94 7.83 -10.73 11.18
N LEU A 95 7.55 -9.47 10.82
CA LEU A 95 8.47 -8.58 10.13
C LEU A 95 9.36 -7.78 11.07
N ASN A 96 8.98 -7.62 12.34
CA ASN A 96 9.75 -6.88 13.35
C ASN A 96 10.77 -7.76 14.09
N ASN A 97 11.60 -8.49 13.33
CA ASN A 97 12.70 -9.30 13.86
C ASN A 97 13.77 -9.55 12.77
N PRO A 98 14.97 -10.07 13.11
CA PRO A 98 16.05 -10.26 12.13
C PRO A 98 15.72 -11.19 10.95
N ALA A 99 14.84 -12.18 11.13
CA ALA A 99 14.40 -13.03 10.01
C ALA A 99 13.40 -12.28 9.11
N GLY A 100 12.54 -11.45 9.72
CA GLY A 100 11.66 -10.51 9.03
C GLY A 100 12.42 -9.51 8.18
N ASP A 101 13.53 -8.97 8.69
CA ASP A 101 14.41 -8.05 7.95
C ASP A 101 14.91 -8.66 6.63
N LEU A 102 15.29 -9.95 6.63
CA LEU A 102 15.72 -10.64 5.41
C LEU A 102 14.60 -10.75 4.37
N VAL A 103 13.36 -10.96 4.84
CA VAL A 103 12.20 -10.99 3.94
C VAL A 103 11.90 -9.60 3.40
N LEU A 104 11.95 -8.57 4.24
CA LEU A 104 11.80 -7.18 3.82
C LEU A 104 12.86 -6.80 2.77
N ASP A 105 14.11 -7.21 2.96
CA ASP A 105 15.19 -6.97 2.00
C ASP A 105 14.94 -7.68 0.66
N GLN A 106 14.34 -8.87 0.67
CA GLN A 106 14.00 -9.60 -0.56
C GLN A 106 12.79 -9.00 -1.29
N ILE A 107 11.74 -8.63 -0.57
CA ILE A 107 10.58 -7.93 -1.17
C ILE A 107 11.01 -6.55 -1.67
N GLY A 108 11.88 -5.86 -0.92
CA GLY A 108 12.50 -4.58 -1.26
C GLY A 108 13.33 -4.60 -2.54
N GLN A 109 13.73 -5.76 -3.04
CA GLN A 109 14.39 -5.86 -4.36
C GLN A 109 13.41 -5.75 -5.52
N ALA A 110 12.13 -6.02 -5.29
CA ALA A 110 11.06 -5.94 -6.28
C ALA A 110 10.28 -4.62 -6.18
N ILE A 111 10.05 -4.12 -4.97
CA ILE A 111 9.30 -2.89 -4.72
C ILE A 111 10.18 -1.94 -3.91
N TYR A 112 10.55 -0.79 -4.48
CA TYR A 112 11.51 0.12 -3.85
C TYR A 112 11.31 1.57 -4.30
N PRO A 113 11.75 2.57 -3.51
CA PRO A 113 11.67 3.97 -3.93
C PRO A 113 12.69 4.26 -5.05
N PRO A 114 12.50 5.32 -5.85
CA PRO A 114 13.42 5.67 -6.94
C PRO A 114 14.89 5.89 -6.53
N SER A 115 15.16 6.20 -5.26
CA SER A 115 16.53 6.27 -4.70
C SER A 115 17.26 4.92 -4.73
N GLY A 116 16.54 3.80 -4.87
CA GLY A 116 17.09 2.45 -4.94
C GLY A 116 17.20 1.74 -3.59
N GLU A 117 17.21 2.49 -2.49
CA GLU A 117 17.25 1.94 -1.14
C GLU A 117 15.85 1.98 -0.51
N ALA A 118 15.17 0.83 -0.53
CA ALA A 118 13.96 0.66 0.25
C ALA A 118 14.33 0.58 1.73
N SER A 119 13.84 1.53 2.54
CA SER A 119 13.86 1.37 3.99
C SER A 119 12.97 0.19 4.36
N ARG A 120 13.49 -0.72 5.20
CA ARG A 120 12.73 -1.86 5.74
C ARG A 120 11.46 -1.39 6.43
N GLU A 121 11.54 -0.25 7.13
CA GLU A 121 10.40 0.38 7.79
C GLU A 121 9.34 0.83 6.78
N ALA A 122 9.73 1.42 5.65
CA ALA A 122 8.80 1.80 4.60
C ALA A 122 8.07 0.58 4.01
N MET A 123 8.83 -0.49 3.70
CA MET A 123 8.26 -1.74 3.20
C MET A 123 7.33 -2.41 4.23
N ARG A 124 7.76 -2.47 5.50
CA ARG A 124 6.95 -3.02 6.59
C ARG A 124 5.65 -2.25 6.74
N SER A 125 5.72 -0.92 6.76
CA SER A 125 4.54 -0.04 6.82
C SER A 125 3.58 -0.33 5.67
N ALA A 126 4.07 -0.38 4.44
CA ALA A 126 3.25 -0.63 3.25
C ALA A 126 2.53 -2.00 3.35
N LEU A 127 3.24 -3.05 3.76
CA LEU A 127 2.69 -4.39 3.93
C LEU A 127 1.65 -4.48 5.06
N VAL A 128 1.94 -3.90 6.24
CA VAL A 128 1.02 -3.92 7.40
C VAL A 128 -0.24 -3.12 7.11
N LEU A 129 -0.11 -1.93 6.50
CA LEU A 129 -1.26 -1.11 6.10
C LEU A 129 -2.10 -1.83 5.05
N SER A 130 -1.48 -2.48 4.07
CA SER A 130 -2.22 -3.25 3.05
C SER A 130 -3.02 -4.40 3.65
N ALA A 131 -2.52 -5.04 4.70
CA ALA A 131 -3.24 -6.12 5.38
C ALA A 131 -4.36 -5.65 6.32
N SER A 132 -4.43 -4.34 6.62
CA SER A 132 -5.23 -3.82 7.73
C SER A 132 -6.74 -3.83 7.45
N ASP A 133 -7.15 -3.79 6.19
CA ASP A 133 -8.58 -3.69 5.84
C ASP A 133 -9.30 -5.04 5.91
N ASN A 134 -8.68 -6.12 5.40
CA ASN A 134 -9.36 -7.40 5.18
C ASN A 134 -8.49 -8.64 5.51
N ASN A 135 -7.35 -8.47 6.19
CA ASN A 135 -6.35 -9.52 6.45
C ASN A 135 -5.80 -10.17 5.16
N ARG A 136 -5.77 -9.44 4.06
CA ARG A 136 -5.18 -9.85 2.80
C ARG A 136 -4.31 -8.73 2.26
N ILE A 137 -3.31 -9.09 1.48
CA ILE A 137 -2.41 -8.15 0.81
C ILE A 137 -2.43 -8.44 -0.68
N SER A 138 -2.67 -7.40 -1.46
CA SER A 138 -2.49 -7.37 -2.90
C SER A 138 -1.36 -6.41 -3.30
N LEU A 139 -0.84 -6.57 -4.52
CA LEU A 139 0.22 -5.68 -5.02
C LEU A 139 -0.27 -4.24 -5.17
N ILE A 140 -1.53 -4.04 -5.59
CA ILE A 140 -2.08 -2.69 -5.75
C ILE A 140 -2.15 -1.95 -4.42
N GLU A 141 -2.57 -2.62 -3.34
CA GLU A 141 -2.59 -2.04 -1.99
C GLU A 141 -1.18 -1.71 -1.51
N VAL A 142 -0.18 -2.56 -1.77
CA VAL A 142 1.22 -2.28 -1.39
C VAL A 142 1.77 -1.07 -2.13
N ILE A 143 1.43 -0.90 -3.41
CA ILE A 143 1.80 0.27 -4.20
C ILE A 143 1.14 1.52 -3.61
N GLN A 144 -0.16 1.47 -3.33
CA GLN A 144 -0.93 2.59 -2.77
C GLN A 144 -0.41 2.99 -1.38
N ASN A 145 -0.12 2.03 -0.52
CA ASN A 145 0.30 2.27 0.86
C ASN A 145 1.82 2.49 1.03
N TYR A 146 2.58 2.50 -0.07
CA TYR A 146 4.02 2.75 0.01
C TYR A 146 4.28 4.21 0.36
N PRO A 147 5.08 4.52 1.40
CA PRO A 147 5.21 5.88 1.95
C PRO A 147 6.15 6.78 1.12
N THR A 148 6.00 6.80 -0.21
CA THR A 148 6.74 7.65 -1.14
C THR A 148 5.87 8.09 -2.32
N GLN A 149 6.12 9.28 -2.87
CA GLN A 149 5.34 9.81 -4.01
C GLN A 149 5.44 8.96 -5.29
N GLU A 150 6.61 8.37 -5.55
CA GLU A 150 6.81 7.39 -6.61
C GLU A 150 7.39 6.11 -6.01
N VAL A 151 6.91 4.95 -6.49
CA VAL A 151 7.45 3.63 -6.14
C VAL A 151 7.84 2.89 -7.42
N VAL A 152 8.94 2.15 -7.39
CA VAL A 152 9.40 1.31 -8.49
C VAL A 152 8.93 -0.12 -8.25
N VAL A 153 8.37 -0.75 -9.28
CA VAL A 153 8.00 -2.17 -9.25
C VAL A 153 8.75 -2.90 -10.35
N ASP A 154 9.69 -3.77 -9.96
CA ASP A 154 10.47 -4.63 -10.85
C ASP A 154 9.74 -5.96 -11.07
N GLY A 155 9.04 -6.06 -12.20
CA GLY A 155 8.32 -7.25 -12.59
C GLY A 155 9.19 -8.48 -12.85
N ASN A 156 10.52 -8.35 -12.96
CA ASN A 156 11.41 -9.52 -13.05
C ASN A 156 11.63 -10.19 -11.69
N ARG A 157 11.39 -9.46 -10.59
CA ARG A 157 11.62 -9.91 -9.21
C ARG A 157 10.32 -10.09 -8.41
N LEU A 158 9.19 -9.70 -9.01
CA LEU A 158 7.88 -9.72 -8.36
C LEU A 158 7.45 -11.14 -7.95
N GLU A 159 7.79 -12.15 -8.73
CA GLU A 159 7.48 -13.56 -8.39
C GLU A 159 8.22 -14.00 -7.12
N ASP A 160 9.49 -13.61 -6.97
CA ASP A 160 10.28 -13.90 -5.77
C ASP A 160 9.69 -13.20 -4.55
N ALA A 161 9.36 -11.92 -4.68
CA ALA A 161 8.71 -11.16 -3.61
C ALA A 161 7.37 -11.80 -3.19
N TYR A 162 6.55 -12.21 -4.15
CA TYR A 162 5.28 -12.89 -3.88
C TYR A 162 5.48 -14.22 -3.14
N ARG A 163 6.47 -15.03 -3.57
CA ARG A 163 6.81 -16.29 -2.90
C ARG A 163 7.23 -16.07 -1.45
N GLN A 164 8.04 -15.04 -1.18
CA GLN A 164 8.46 -14.69 0.18
C GLN A 164 7.27 -14.25 1.05
N LEU A 165 6.39 -13.41 0.51
CA LEU A 165 5.19 -12.97 1.24
C LEU A 165 4.25 -14.15 1.55
N ARG A 166 4.04 -15.06 0.60
CA ARG A 166 3.26 -16.28 0.81
C ARG A 166 3.88 -17.20 1.86
N ALA A 167 5.20 -17.36 1.84
CA ALA A 167 5.91 -18.17 2.82
C ALA A 167 5.76 -17.58 4.24
N LEU A 168 5.72 -16.25 4.37
CA LEU A 168 5.39 -15.61 5.65
C LEU A 168 3.96 -15.90 6.09
N GLY A 169 2.97 -15.73 5.21
CA GLY A 169 1.57 -16.04 5.53
C GLY A 169 1.40 -17.48 6.04
N GLY A 170 1.87 -18.46 5.26
CA GLY A 170 1.73 -19.88 5.60
C GLY A 170 2.49 -20.30 6.87
N ARG A 171 3.74 -19.84 7.05
CA ARG A 171 4.51 -20.16 8.26
C ARG A 171 3.84 -19.65 9.53
N ILE A 172 3.16 -18.52 9.45
CA ILE A 172 2.50 -17.93 10.61
C ILE A 172 1.16 -18.62 10.90
N GLU A 173 0.45 -19.07 9.87
CA GLU A 173 -0.74 -19.93 10.01
C GLU A 173 -0.40 -21.26 10.71
N ASP A 174 0.72 -21.90 10.36
CA ASP A 174 1.14 -23.19 10.94
C ASP A 174 1.54 -23.12 12.43
N ILE A 175 1.94 -21.93 12.91
CA ILE A 175 2.40 -21.72 14.31
C ILE A 175 1.21 -21.47 15.27
N LEU A 176 0.02 -21.22 14.75
CA LEU A 176 -1.19 -21.12 15.55
C LEU A 176 -1.84 -22.51 15.66
N PRO A 177 -1.85 -23.18 16.83
CA PRO A 177 -2.79 -24.27 17.01
C PRO A 177 -4.18 -23.64 16.88
N ILE A 178 -4.96 -24.19 15.97
CA ILE A 178 -6.38 -23.91 15.81
C ILE A 178 -7.01 -24.00 17.20
N THR A 179 -7.26 -22.87 17.88
CA THR A 179 -8.09 -22.85 19.08
C THR A 179 -9.55 -22.81 18.64
N LEU A 180 -10.01 -23.99 18.22
CA LEU A 180 -11.22 -24.74 18.60
C LEU A 180 -12.62 -24.05 18.61
N PRO A 181 -13.70 -24.87 18.54
CA PRO A 181 -14.94 -24.59 17.83
C PRO A 181 -16.02 -23.90 18.68
N ASN A 182 -17.02 -23.33 18.00
CA ASN A 182 -18.40 -23.17 18.44
C ASN A 182 -19.24 -23.61 17.22
N ILE A 183 -20.04 -24.70 17.24
CA ILE A 183 -21.23 -24.92 18.07
C ILE A 183 -21.95 -23.61 18.37
N PHE A 184 -22.62 -23.07 17.36
CA PHE A 184 -24.06 -22.77 17.37
C PHE A 184 -24.58 -22.87 15.94
#